data_AF-A0A2W4QF04-F1
#
_entry.id   AF-A0A2W4QF04-F1
#
_cell.length_a   1.000
_cell.length_b   1.000
_cell.length_c   1.000
_cell.angle_alpha   90.00
_cell.angle_beta   90.00
_cell.angle_gamma   90.00
#
_symmetry.space_group_name_H-M   'P 1'
#
loop_
_entity.id
_entity.type
_entity.pdbx_description
1 polymer ?
#
loop_
_entity_poly.entity_id
_entity_poly.type
_entity_poly.pdbx_seq_one_letter_code
_entity_poly.pdbx_strand_id
1 'polypeptide(L)'
;MPRRSGRVRPVRRGPLTAGSPRGGAKGGATAPGEAVAPADAEGRGGRTMHALVVGGTGMLWEATRALARDFAVVSVVARRADRFPGIHPLPVDYHDSAALAEALRRAVEQHGPIRLAVCWIHSTAPRALETVAAELGRSGEPCRLFHVRSSASADPTRLPKPALEALPPNVAYREVILGFQIEGGRSRWLTHREISQGVLQAIADDAPHRVVGVVHPWERRPS
;
A
#
# COMPACT_ATOMS: atom_id res chain seq x y z
N MET A 1 59.15 -19.23 -2.71
CA MET A 1 59.89 -19.22 -3.99
C MET A 1 58.99 -19.81 -5.07
N PRO A 2 59.05 -19.38 -6.36
CA PRO A 2 59.47 -18.08 -6.93
C PRO A 2 58.37 -17.43 -7.83
N ARG A 3 58.25 -16.08 -7.84
CA ARG A 3 58.57 -15.11 -8.93
C ARG A 3 57.52 -15.04 -10.08
N ARG A 4 57.09 -13.89 -10.63
CA ARG A 4 57.78 -12.65 -11.06
C ARG A 4 56.75 -11.48 -11.09
N SER A 5 57.06 -10.28 -10.57
CA SER A 5 57.69 -9.13 -11.28
C SER A 5 57.03 -8.83 -12.64
N GLY A 6 56.43 -7.68 -12.92
CA GLY A 6 56.75 -6.32 -12.50
C GLY A 6 57.27 -5.54 -13.70
N ARG A 7 56.71 -4.35 -13.99
CA ARG A 7 57.38 -3.30 -14.78
C ARG A 7 56.69 -1.95 -14.58
N VAL A 8 57.29 -1.14 -13.72
CA VAL A 8 57.20 0.32 -13.68
C VAL A 8 58.57 0.83 -14.09
N ARG A 9 58.66 1.82 -15.00
CA ARG A 9 59.84 2.69 -15.23
C ARG A 9 59.52 3.80 -16.26
N PRO A 10 60.28 4.92 -16.34
CA PRO A 10 59.86 6.18 -15.73
C PRO A 10 59.95 7.43 -16.64
N VAL A 11 59.34 8.51 -16.13
CA VAL A 11 59.74 9.94 -16.14
C VAL A 11 60.66 10.46 -17.27
N ARG A 12 60.17 11.50 -17.97
CA ARG A 12 61.01 12.59 -18.50
C ARG A 12 60.53 13.94 -17.94
N ARG A 13 61.45 14.65 -17.29
CA ARG A 13 61.37 16.08 -16.94
C ARG A 13 62.01 16.91 -18.06
N GLY A 14 61.45 18.08 -18.31
CA GLY A 14 61.98 19.16 -19.16
C GLY A 14 61.23 20.47 -18.86
N PRO A 15 61.82 21.65 -19.07
CA PRO A 15 62.02 22.61 -17.97
C PRO A 15 61.03 23.79 -17.90
N LEU A 16 61.12 24.46 -16.75
CA LEU A 16 60.54 25.72 -16.32
C LEU A 16 60.92 26.90 -17.23
N THR A 17 59.95 27.75 -17.56
CA THR A 17 60.19 29.18 -17.83
C THR A 17 59.05 30.01 -17.23
N ALA A 18 59.42 30.96 -16.37
CA ALA A 18 58.56 31.95 -15.76
C ALA A 18 58.16 33.04 -16.76
N GLY A 19 56.96 33.60 -16.61
CA GLY A 19 56.50 34.75 -17.37
C GLY A 19 55.04 35.11 -17.08
N SER A 20 54.83 35.97 -16.09
CA SER A 20 53.66 36.86 -15.98
C SER A 20 54.20 38.29 -16.19
N PRO A 21 53.41 39.34 -16.56
CA PRO A 21 51.96 39.45 -16.37
C PRO A 21 51.18 40.26 -17.46
N ARG A 22 49.87 40.44 -17.19
CA ARG A 22 48.93 41.49 -17.64
C ARG A 22 48.28 41.39 -19.04
N GLY A 23 46.94 41.39 -19.00
CA GLY A 23 46.11 42.21 -19.88
C GLY A 23 45.14 41.43 -20.76
N GLY A 24 43.87 41.82 -20.72
CA GLY A 24 42.93 41.59 -21.83
C GLY A 24 41.70 40.77 -21.47
N ALA A 25 40.64 41.46 -21.07
CA ALA A 25 39.28 40.96 -21.15
C ALA A 25 38.90 40.63 -22.60
N LYS A 26 38.14 39.54 -22.80
CA LYS A 26 36.84 39.51 -23.50
C LYS A 26 36.37 38.07 -23.79
N GLY A 27 35.12 37.81 -23.42
CA GLY A 27 34.12 37.09 -24.22
C GLY A 27 34.48 35.68 -24.71
N GLY A 28 33.97 34.66 -24.02
CA GLY A 28 33.89 33.30 -24.52
C GLY A 28 32.70 32.60 -23.90
N ALA A 29 31.59 32.59 -24.63
CA ALA A 29 30.36 31.89 -24.29
C ALA A 29 30.66 30.42 -23.95
N THR A 30 30.35 30.01 -22.73
CA THR A 30 30.34 28.60 -22.35
C THR A 30 28.89 28.14 -22.40
N ALA A 31 28.64 27.13 -23.23
CA ALA A 31 27.36 26.47 -23.41
C ALA A 31 26.73 26.09 -22.05
N PRO A 32 25.42 26.25 -21.87
CA PRO A 32 24.75 25.66 -20.72
C PRO A 32 24.89 24.15 -20.82
N GLY A 33 25.37 23.54 -19.74
CA GLY A 33 25.35 22.10 -19.55
C GLY A 33 23.96 21.57 -19.84
N GLU A 34 23.92 20.55 -20.68
CA GLU A 34 22.77 19.78 -21.08
C GLU A 34 22.01 19.33 -19.83
N ALA A 35 20.98 20.11 -19.49
CA ALA A 35 19.96 19.68 -18.57
C ALA A 35 19.32 18.46 -19.24
N VAL A 36 19.61 17.28 -18.68
CA VAL A 36 18.87 16.07 -19.00
C VAL A 36 17.41 16.37 -18.64
N ALA A 37 16.63 16.72 -19.65
CA ALA A 37 15.19 16.82 -19.57
C ALA A 37 14.68 15.48 -19.02
N PRO A 38 13.75 15.47 -18.04
CA PRO A 38 13.06 14.24 -17.74
C PRO A 38 12.34 13.82 -19.01
N ALA A 39 12.78 12.70 -19.57
CA ALA A 39 12.14 12.06 -20.71
C ALA A 39 10.63 12.02 -20.48
N ASP A 40 9.93 12.51 -21.50
CA ASP A 40 8.49 12.56 -21.59
C ASP A 40 7.88 11.22 -21.16
N ALA A 41 7.20 11.23 -20.02
CA ALA A 41 6.24 10.19 -19.66
C ALA A 41 4.86 10.58 -20.18
N GLU A 42 4.78 10.94 -21.46
CA GLU A 42 3.53 10.92 -22.22
C GLU A 42 3.12 9.46 -22.40
N GLY A 43 2.41 9.00 -21.37
CA GLY A 43 1.97 7.61 -21.21
C GLY A 43 1.37 7.34 -19.83
N ARG A 44 0.65 8.30 -19.23
CA ARG A 44 -0.18 8.06 -18.03
C ARG A 44 -1.51 8.81 -18.10
N GLY A 45 -2.31 8.53 -19.12
CA GLY A 45 -3.75 8.63 -18.93
C GLY A 45 -4.16 7.61 -17.86
N GLY A 46 -4.61 8.06 -16.69
CA GLY A 46 -5.35 7.22 -15.74
C GLY A 46 -4.64 6.80 -14.44
N ARG A 47 -4.13 7.75 -13.64
CA ARG A 47 -3.74 7.47 -12.24
C ARG A 47 -4.61 8.18 -11.20
N THR A 48 -5.91 8.30 -11.43
CA THR A 48 -6.88 8.74 -10.40
C THR A 48 -7.43 7.54 -9.62
N MET A 49 -6.60 6.55 -9.31
CA MET A 49 -7.04 5.42 -8.50
C MET A 49 -6.75 5.71 -7.03
N HIS A 50 -7.82 5.96 -6.28
CA HIS A 50 -7.83 6.15 -4.85
C HIS A 50 -8.24 4.82 -4.16
N ALA A 51 -7.42 4.37 -3.22
CA ALA A 51 -7.71 3.22 -2.36
C ALA A 51 -7.94 3.65 -0.90
N LEU A 52 -8.72 2.86 -0.18
CA LEU A 52 -8.99 3.04 1.25
C LEU A 52 -8.49 1.81 2.03
N VAL A 53 -7.86 2.02 3.17
CA VAL A 53 -7.54 0.95 4.13
C VAL A 53 -8.03 1.32 5.53
N VAL A 54 -8.92 0.51 6.10
CA VAL A 54 -9.35 0.62 7.50
C VAL A 54 -8.59 -0.38 8.35
N GLY A 55 -7.88 0.11 9.38
CA GLY A 55 -6.98 -0.73 10.18
C GLY A 55 -5.58 -0.93 9.56
N GLY A 56 -5.16 -0.02 8.68
CA GLY A 56 -3.96 -0.18 7.83
C GLY A 56 -2.59 0.01 8.51
N THR A 57 -2.51 0.30 9.81
CA THR A 57 -1.26 0.65 10.52
C THR A 57 -0.65 -0.49 11.35
N GLY A 58 -1.33 -1.65 11.43
CA GLY A 58 -0.87 -2.83 12.16
C GLY A 58 -0.53 -4.00 11.23
N MET A 59 -1.24 -5.11 11.39
CA MET A 59 -1.04 -6.36 10.65
C MET A 59 -1.23 -6.24 9.12
N LEU A 60 -1.86 -5.16 8.64
CA LEU A 60 -2.00 -4.83 7.21
C LEU A 60 -0.99 -3.81 6.69
N TRP A 61 -0.03 -3.36 7.51
CA TRP A 61 0.88 -2.30 7.11
C TRP A 61 1.65 -2.59 5.81
N GLU A 62 2.10 -3.83 5.63
CA GLU A 62 2.78 -4.21 4.39
C GLU A 62 1.85 -4.15 3.17
N ALA A 63 0.58 -4.54 3.33
CA ALA A 63 -0.43 -4.40 2.28
C ALA A 63 -0.72 -2.93 1.97
N THR A 64 -0.89 -2.08 2.99
CA THR A 64 -1.07 -0.63 2.83
C THR A 64 0.08 -0.01 2.03
N ARG A 65 1.32 -0.38 2.35
CA ARG A 65 2.52 0.11 1.65
C ARG A 65 2.63 -0.41 0.21
N ALA A 66 2.19 -1.64 -0.06
CA ALA A 66 2.12 -2.17 -1.42
C ALA A 66 1.07 -1.40 -2.24
N LEU A 67 -0.13 -1.17 -1.68
CA LEU A 67 -1.18 -0.37 -2.33
C LEU A 67 -0.69 1.05 -2.64
N ALA A 68 0.10 1.67 -1.78
CA ALA A 68 0.66 3.01 -2.03
C ALA A 68 1.66 3.07 -3.19
N ARG A 69 2.11 1.93 -3.73
CA ARG A 69 2.93 1.85 -4.94
C ARG A 69 2.07 1.72 -6.21
N ASP A 70 0.93 1.05 -6.09
CA ASP A 70 0.05 0.72 -7.21
C ASP A 70 -1.04 1.78 -7.42
N PHE A 71 -1.45 2.46 -6.35
CA PHE A 71 -2.46 3.52 -6.34
C PHE A 71 -1.80 4.88 -6.23
N ALA A 72 -2.44 5.91 -6.79
CA ALA A 72 -1.94 7.27 -6.68
C ALA A 72 -2.21 7.88 -5.31
N VAL A 73 -3.31 7.47 -4.67
CA VAL A 73 -3.71 7.90 -3.33
C VAL A 73 -4.16 6.69 -2.54
N VAL A 74 -3.66 6.55 -1.30
CA VAL A 74 -4.18 5.60 -0.32
C VAL A 74 -4.63 6.34 0.94
N SER A 75 -5.93 6.41 1.19
CA SER A 75 -6.45 6.91 2.45
C SER A 75 -6.43 5.80 3.52
N VAL A 76 -5.98 6.10 4.74
CA VAL A 76 -5.86 5.10 5.82
C VAL A 76 -6.62 5.57 7.05
N VAL A 77 -7.69 4.87 7.39
CA VAL A 77 -8.42 5.10 8.65
C VAL A 77 -7.67 4.46 9.80
N ALA A 78 -7.05 5.30 10.63
CA ALA A 78 -6.34 4.91 11.84
C ALA A 78 -6.23 6.08 12.81
N ARG A 79 -6.39 5.80 14.12
CA ARG A 79 -6.30 6.82 15.20
C ARG A 79 -4.96 7.54 15.23
N ARG A 80 -3.88 6.84 14.90
CA ARG A 80 -2.52 7.37 14.71
C ARG A 80 -1.95 6.69 13.48
N ALA A 81 -1.59 7.48 12.48
CA ALA A 81 -0.93 6.97 11.29
C ALA A 81 0.34 7.80 11.06
N ASP A 82 1.44 7.09 10.90
CA ASP A 82 2.70 7.68 10.50
C ASP A 82 2.57 8.20 9.07
N ARG A 83 3.17 9.37 8.80
CA ARG A 83 3.16 9.95 7.45
C ARG A 83 4.08 9.13 6.57
N PHE A 84 3.51 8.49 5.56
CA PHE A 84 4.25 7.80 4.51
C PHE A 84 3.87 8.40 3.16
N PRO A 85 4.81 8.61 2.22
CA PRO A 85 4.49 9.20 0.92
C PRO A 85 3.39 8.42 0.18
N GLY A 86 2.35 9.12 -0.29
CA GLY A 86 1.19 8.52 -0.97
C GLY A 86 0.12 7.94 -0.02
N ILE A 87 0.36 7.96 1.30
CA ILE A 87 -0.59 7.55 2.33
C ILE A 87 -1.17 8.79 3.02
N HIS A 88 -2.50 8.90 2.99
CA HIS A 88 -3.28 10.00 3.53
C HIS A 88 -4.04 9.52 4.78
N PRO A 89 -3.55 9.84 5.99
CA PRO A 89 -4.20 9.35 7.20
C PRO A 89 -5.54 10.06 7.45
N LEU A 90 -6.55 9.26 7.80
CA LEU A 90 -7.85 9.71 8.28
C LEU A 90 -7.93 9.39 9.79
N PRO A 91 -7.64 10.36 10.67
CA PRO A 91 -7.59 10.15 12.12
C PRO A 91 -9.00 10.09 12.72
N VAL A 92 -9.75 9.05 12.38
CA VAL A 92 -11.13 8.82 12.84
C VAL A 92 -11.23 7.47 13.55
N ASP A 93 -12.03 7.43 14.62
CA ASP A 93 -12.47 6.16 15.21
C ASP A 93 -13.65 5.63 14.37
N TYR A 94 -13.45 4.47 13.75
CA TYR A 94 -14.50 3.87 12.91
C TYR A 94 -15.72 3.37 13.73
N HIS A 95 -15.68 3.38 15.07
CA HIS A 95 -16.89 3.16 15.89
C HIS A 95 -17.88 4.33 15.80
N ASP A 96 -17.41 5.53 15.47
CA ASP A 96 -18.26 6.68 15.18
C ASP A 96 -18.61 6.69 13.69
N SER A 97 -19.74 6.09 13.34
CA SER A 97 -20.23 6.03 11.96
C SER A 97 -20.41 7.41 11.32
N ALA A 98 -20.82 8.43 12.08
CA ALA A 98 -21.03 9.76 11.53
C ALA A 98 -19.70 10.43 11.18
N ALA A 99 -18.73 10.37 12.10
CA ALA A 99 -17.39 10.89 11.87
C ALA A 99 -16.67 10.12 10.74
N LEU A 100 -16.84 8.79 10.68
CA LEU A 100 -16.29 7.97 9.62
C LEU A 100 -16.84 8.36 8.25
N ALA A 101 -18.17 8.47 8.12
CA ALA A 101 -18.82 8.87 6.88
C ALA A 101 -18.32 10.24 6.39
N GLU A 102 -18.20 11.19 7.31
CA GLU A 102 -17.74 12.56 7.04
C GLU A 102 -16.26 12.59 6.63
N ALA A 103 -15.41 11.79 7.26
CA ALA A 103 -14.02 11.63 6.85
C ALA A 103 -13.87 11.01 5.45
N LEU A 104 -14.69 10.00 5.12
CA LEU A 104 -14.67 9.35 3.81
C LEU A 104 -15.16 10.29 2.70
N ARG A 105 -16.22 11.06 2.94
CA ARG A 105 -16.69 12.09 2.00
C ARG A 105 -15.59 13.09 1.65
N ARG A 106 -14.93 13.67 2.67
CA ARG A 106 -13.83 14.61 2.44
C ARG A 106 -12.68 13.98 1.67
N ALA A 107 -12.34 12.72 1.95
CA ALA A 107 -11.30 12.02 1.22
C ALA A 107 -11.68 11.83 -0.26
N VAL A 108 -12.95 11.51 -0.55
CA VAL A 108 -13.47 11.39 -1.92
C VAL A 108 -13.47 12.74 -2.63
N GLU A 109 -13.87 13.82 -1.96
CA GLU A 109 -13.83 15.19 -2.51
C GLU A 109 -12.40 15.63 -2.85
N GLN A 110 -11.43 15.29 -2.01
CA GLN A 110 -10.03 15.71 -2.18
C GLN A 110 -9.25 14.86 -3.19
N HIS A 111 -9.56 13.57 -3.29
CA HIS A 111 -8.72 12.60 -3.99
C HIS A 111 -9.45 11.82 -5.09
N GLY A 112 -10.75 12.07 -5.25
CA GLY A 112 -11.61 11.35 -6.18
C GLY A 112 -12.19 10.06 -5.58
N PRO A 113 -13.02 9.36 -6.38
CA PRO A 113 -13.77 8.19 -5.93
C PRO A 113 -12.85 7.04 -5.53
N ILE A 114 -13.18 6.39 -4.42
CA ILE A 114 -12.45 5.22 -3.94
C ILE A 114 -12.86 3.99 -4.77
N ARG A 115 -11.89 3.40 -5.48
CA ARG A 115 -12.13 2.23 -6.37
C ARG A 115 -11.87 0.90 -5.65
N LEU A 116 -11.13 0.93 -4.55
CA LEU A 116 -10.78 -0.24 -3.76
C LEU A 116 -10.75 0.11 -2.27
N ALA A 117 -11.42 -0.68 -1.44
CA ALA A 117 -11.35 -0.57 0.01
C ALA A 117 -10.93 -1.90 0.63
N VAL A 118 -10.00 -1.86 1.59
CA VAL A 118 -9.62 -2.99 2.43
C VAL A 118 -10.01 -2.66 3.86
N CYS A 119 -10.96 -3.40 4.41
CA CYS A 119 -11.51 -3.17 5.73
C CYS A 119 -11.15 -4.32 6.65
N TRP A 120 -10.24 -4.08 7.59
CA TRP A 120 -10.12 -4.91 8.78
C TRP A 120 -10.74 -4.19 9.96
N ILE A 121 -12.00 -4.53 10.23
CA ILE A 121 -12.82 -3.90 11.24
C ILE A 121 -13.08 -4.94 12.33
N HIS A 122 -12.82 -4.57 13.58
CA HIS A 122 -13.14 -5.42 14.72
C HIS A 122 -14.66 -5.59 14.86
N SER A 123 -15.11 -6.75 15.34
CA SER A 123 -16.54 -7.07 15.51
C SER A 123 -17.30 -6.10 16.43
N THR A 124 -16.59 -5.29 17.22
CA THR A 124 -17.13 -4.25 18.10
C THR A 124 -17.70 -3.04 17.34
N ALA A 125 -17.41 -2.89 16.04
CA ALA A 125 -17.92 -1.81 15.21
C ALA A 125 -18.76 -2.34 14.04
N PRO A 126 -19.93 -2.97 14.30
CA PRO A 126 -20.73 -3.64 13.27
C PRO A 126 -21.20 -2.70 12.16
N ARG A 127 -21.42 -1.41 12.48
CA ARG A 127 -21.87 -0.38 11.53
C ARG A 127 -20.77 0.18 10.63
N ALA A 128 -19.50 0.02 10.99
CA ALA A 128 -18.41 0.66 10.26
C ALA A 128 -18.28 0.16 8.81
N LEU A 129 -18.46 -1.16 8.60
CA LEU A 129 -18.41 -1.74 7.26
C LEU A 129 -19.57 -1.25 6.39
N GLU A 130 -20.78 -1.15 6.96
CA GLU A 130 -21.96 -0.60 6.28
C GLU A 130 -21.74 0.87 5.91
N THR A 131 -21.21 1.67 6.83
CA THR A 131 -20.84 3.07 6.57
C THR A 131 -19.84 3.19 5.43
N VAL A 132 -18.78 2.38 5.42
CA VAL A 132 -17.80 2.37 4.33
C VAL A 132 -18.49 2.01 3.02
N ALA A 133 -19.24 0.91 2.98
CA ALA A 133 -19.91 0.46 1.76
C ALA A 133 -20.87 1.52 1.19
N ALA A 134 -21.66 2.16 2.05
CA ALA A 134 -22.57 3.23 1.66
C ALA A 134 -21.82 4.39 1.00
N GLU A 135 -20.73 4.88 1.61
CA GLU A 135 -19.96 6.00 1.06
C GLU A 135 -19.22 5.65 -0.24
N LEU A 136 -18.71 4.41 -0.39
CA LEU A 136 -18.15 3.94 -1.66
C LEU A 136 -19.20 3.96 -2.78
N GLY A 137 -20.41 3.51 -2.46
CA GLY A 137 -21.53 3.40 -3.39
C GLY A 137 -21.98 4.73 -4.00
N ARG A 138 -21.80 5.85 -3.30
CA ARG A 138 -22.30 7.18 -3.70
C ARG A 138 -21.74 7.69 -5.02
N SER A 139 -20.55 7.25 -5.39
CA SER A 139 -19.96 7.62 -6.68
C SER A 139 -20.72 7.05 -7.87
N GLY A 140 -21.51 5.98 -7.68
CA GLY A 140 -22.14 5.19 -8.74
C GLY A 140 -21.13 4.37 -9.56
N GLU A 141 -19.84 4.55 -9.35
CA GLU A 141 -18.79 3.85 -10.10
C GLU A 141 -18.50 2.48 -9.49
N PRO A 142 -18.09 1.49 -10.30
CA PRO A 142 -17.69 0.18 -9.79
C PRO A 142 -16.52 0.29 -8.80
N CYS A 143 -16.68 -0.31 -7.63
CA CYS A 143 -15.63 -0.39 -6.63
C CYS A 143 -15.63 -1.75 -5.95
N ARG A 144 -14.48 -2.13 -5.38
CA ARG A 144 -14.30 -3.41 -4.67
C ARG A 144 -14.09 -3.19 -3.20
N LEU A 145 -14.84 -3.91 -2.36
CA LEU A 145 -14.74 -3.87 -0.91
C LEU A 145 -14.24 -5.22 -0.38
N PHE A 146 -12.98 -5.27 0.05
CA PHE A 146 -12.37 -6.42 0.69
C PHE A 146 -12.55 -6.33 2.20
N HIS A 147 -13.40 -7.20 2.75
CA HIS A 147 -13.61 -7.32 4.18
C HIS A 147 -12.70 -8.43 4.75
N VAL A 148 -11.74 -8.03 5.57
CA VAL A 148 -10.80 -8.92 6.25
C VAL A 148 -11.38 -9.34 7.59
N ARG A 149 -11.63 -10.64 7.75
CA ARG A 149 -12.22 -11.27 8.93
C ARG A 149 -11.19 -12.16 9.61
N SER A 150 -11.12 -12.11 10.94
CA SER A 150 -10.20 -12.96 11.69
C SER A 150 -10.89 -14.20 12.26
N SER A 151 -10.19 -15.31 12.25
CA SER A 151 -10.55 -16.53 12.97
C SER A 151 -10.13 -16.54 14.46
N ALA A 152 -9.44 -15.51 14.95
CA ALA A 152 -8.83 -15.59 16.30
C ALA A 152 -9.81 -15.87 17.45
N SER A 153 -11.07 -15.44 17.32
CA SER A 153 -12.08 -15.53 18.39
C SER A 153 -13.26 -16.44 18.09
N ALA A 154 -13.50 -16.79 16.82
CA ALA A 154 -14.60 -17.67 16.40
C ALA A 154 -14.34 -18.20 14.99
N ASP A 155 -14.99 -19.33 14.64
CA ASP A 155 -14.93 -19.88 13.29
C ASP A 155 -15.50 -18.85 12.30
N PRO A 156 -14.65 -18.22 11.47
CA PRO A 156 -15.04 -17.11 10.62
C PRO A 156 -15.99 -17.55 9.50
N THR A 157 -16.04 -18.85 9.19
CA THR A 157 -16.98 -19.42 8.22
C THR A 157 -18.42 -19.47 8.74
N ARG A 158 -18.60 -19.41 10.07
CA ARG A 158 -19.90 -19.42 10.75
C ARG A 158 -20.39 -18.04 11.14
N LEU A 159 -19.54 -17.03 11.02
CA LEU A 159 -19.94 -15.67 11.32
C LEU A 159 -20.93 -15.18 10.25
N PRO A 160 -22.06 -14.56 10.64
CA PRO A 160 -23.06 -14.09 9.69
C PRO A 160 -22.39 -13.21 8.65
N LYS A 161 -22.74 -13.44 7.38
CA LYS A 161 -22.33 -12.50 6.32
C LYS A 161 -23.05 -11.17 6.60
N PRO A 162 -22.42 -10.03 6.29
CA PRO A 162 -23.14 -8.76 6.22
C PRO A 162 -24.39 -8.96 5.35
N ALA A 163 -25.48 -8.26 5.65
CA ALA A 163 -26.68 -8.30 4.81
C ALA A 163 -26.32 -7.72 3.43
N LEU A 164 -25.91 -8.58 2.50
CA LEU A 164 -25.42 -8.21 1.16
C LEU A 164 -26.50 -7.48 0.36
N GLU A 165 -27.78 -7.72 0.65
CA GLU A 165 -28.93 -7.02 0.06
C GLU A 165 -28.95 -5.52 0.36
N ALA A 166 -28.29 -5.08 1.44
CA ALA A 166 -28.16 -3.67 1.79
C ALA A 166 -26.94 -2.99 1.15
N LEU A 167 -26.10 -3.72 0.42
CA LEU A 167 -24.94 -3.12 -0.24
C LEU A 167 -25.35 -2.40 -1.53
N PRO A 168 -24.75 -1.23 -1.82
CA PRO A 168 -24.94 -0.59 -3.11
C PRO A 168 -24.54 -1.52 -4.26
N PRO A 169 -25.30 -1.55 -5.39
CA PRO A 169 -25.10 -2.52 -6.46
C PRO A 169 -23.75 -2.38 -7.20
N ASN A 170 -23.13 -1.20 -7.12
CA ASN A 170 -21.80 -0.92 -7.66
C ASN A 170 -20.65 -1.33 -6.73
N VAL A 171 -20.93 -1.82 -5.53
CA VAL A 171 -19.94 -2.26 -4.55
C VAL A 171 -19.80 -3.78 -4.59
N ALA A 172 -18.73 -4.24 -5.23
CA ALA A 172 -18.38 -5.64 -5.29
C ALA A 172 -17.73 -6.10 -3.97
N TYR A 173 -18.52 -6.75 -3.11
CA TYR A 173 -18.02 -7.30 -1.85
C TYR A 173 -17.14 -8.53 -2.07
N ARG A 174 -16.03 -8.59 -1.34
CA ARG A 174 -15.04 -9.66 -1.32
C ARG A 174 -14.70 -9.97 0.13
N GLU A 175 -14.61 -11.26 0.46
CA GLU A 175 -14.31 -11.70 1.81
C GLU A 175 -12.92 -12.33 1.89
N VAL A 176 -12.10 -11.85 2.83
CA VAL A 176 -10.80 -12.43 3.15
C VAL A 176 -10.83 -12.94 4.57
N ILE A 177 -10.76 -14.26 4.73
CA ILE A 177 -10.77 -14.92 6.02
C ILE A 177 -9.33 -15.26 6.42
N LEU A 178 -8.89 -14.74 7.57
CA LEU A 178 -7.60 -15.05 8.15
C LEU A 178 -7.71 -16.30 9.03
N GLY A 179 -7.02 -17.36 8.64
CA GLY A 179 -6.92 -18.62 9.38
C GLY A 179 -5.67 -18.68 10.27
N PHE A 180 -5.12 -19.88 10.37
CA PHE A 180 -3.85 -20.21 11.00
C PHE A 180 -3.03 -21.12 10.08
N GLN A 181 -1.79 -21.40 10.42
CA GLN A 181 -0.94 -22.34 9.68
C GLN A 181 -0.76 -23.63 10.46
N ILE A 182 -0.60 -24.73 9.73
CA ILE A 182 -0.26 -26.04 10.27
C ILE A 182 1.07 -26.46 9.67
N GLU A 183 2.11 -26.56 10.50
CA GLU A 183 3.47 -26.91 10.09
C GLU A 183 4.04 -27.97 11.05
N GLY A 184 4.52 -29.09 10.49
CA GLY A 184 5.14 -30.16 11.30
C GLY A 184 4.23 -30.71 12.42
N GLY A 185 2.91 -30.74 12.19
CA GLY A 185 1.93 -31.21 13.18
C GLY A 185 1.50 -30.16 14.20
N ARG A 186 2.15 -28.98 14.26
CA ARG A 186 1.80 -27.88 15.18
C ARG A 186 1.10 -26.76 14.43
N SER A 187 0.35 -25.96 15.18
CA SER A 187 -0.37 -24.82 14.62
C SER A 187 0.20 -23.52 15.15
N ARG A 188 0.19 -22.48 14.31
CA ARG A 188 0.58 -21.12 14.68
C ARG A 188 -0.33 -20.10 14.01
N TRP A 189 -0.49 -18.94 14.64
CA TRP A 189 -1.17 -17.82 14.00
C TRP A 189 -0.38 -17.34 12.78
N LEU A 190 -1.09 -16.73 11.83
CA LEU A 190 -0.47 -16.09 10.68
C LEU A 190 0.42 -14.93 11.13
N THR A 191 1.56 -14.80 10.48
CA THR A 191 2.41 -13.61 10.62
C THR A 191 1.78 -12.41 9.92
N HIS A 192 2.18 -11.19 10.30
CA HIS A 192 1.72 -9.96 9.64
C HIS A 192 1.99 -9.98 8.12
N ARG A 193 3.15 -10.55 7.74
CA ARG A 193 3.53 -10.74 6.34
C ARG A 193 2.58 -11.69 5.62
N GLU A 194 2.27 -12.86 6.19
CA GLU A 194 1.31 -13.80 5.59
C GLU A 194 -0.08 -13.18 5.44
N ILE A 195 -0.54 -12.43 6.44
CA ILE A 195 -1.81 -11.70 6.39
C ILE A 195 -1.80 -10.68 5.24
N SER A 196 -0.79 -9.81 5.19
CA SER A 196 -0.68 -8.79 4.16
C SER A 196 -0.56 -9.40 2.76
N GLN A 197 0.25 -10.45 2.58
CA GLN A 197 0.40 -11.14 1.30
C GLN A 197 -0.90 -11.83 0.87
N GLY A 198 -1.59 -12.51 1.80
CA GLY A 198 -2.88 -13.14 1.52
C GLY A 198 -3.95 -12.15 1.08
N VAL A 199 -3.98 -10.95 1.68
CA VAL A 199 -4.88 -9.86 1.29
C VAL A 199 -4.52 -9.30 -0.09
N LEU A 200 -3.23 -9.04 -0.35
CA LEU A 200 -2.78 -8.58 -1.68
C LEU A 200 -3.11 -9.59 -2.78
N GLN A 201 -2.94 -10.89 -2.51
CA GLN A 201 -3.31 -11.93 -3.46
C GLN A 201 -4.83 -11.97 -3.68
N ALA A 202 -5.65 -11.78 -2.64
CA ALA A 202 -7.10 -11.65 -2.79
C ALA A 202 -7.48 -10.49 -3.72
N ILE A 203 -6.79 -9.36 -3.61
CA ILE A 203 -6.98 -8.18 -4.45
C ILE A 203 -6.59 -8.45 -5.90
N ALA A 204 -5.44 -9.10 -6.10
CA ALA A 204 -4.91 -9.44 -7.42
C ALA A 204 -5.83 -10.42 -8.18
N ASP A 205 -6.32 -11.45 -7.48
CA ASP A 205 -7.18 -12.47 -8.09
C ASP A 205 -8.66 -12.06 -8.17
N ASP A 206 -9.01 -10.92 -7.56
CA ASP A 206 -10.39 -10.45 -7.36
C ASP A 206 -11.35 -11.52 -6.78
N ALA A 207 -10.82 -12.39 -5.93
CA ALA A 207 -11.56 -13.56 -5.44
C ALA A 207 -12.73 -13.15 -4.51
N PRO A 208 -13.99 -13.56 -4.81
CA PRO A 208 -15.15 -13.27 -3.95
C PRO A 208 -15.00 -13.73 -2.51
N HIS A 209 -14.26 -14.82 -2.33
CA HIS A 209 -13.97 -15.41 -1.04
C HIS A 209 -12.56 -16.00 -1.07
N ARG A 210 -11.75 -15.69 -0.06
CA ARG A 210 -10.40 -16.22 0.11
C ARG A 210 -10.12 -16.54 1.57
N VAL A 211 -9.55 -17.72 1.82
CA VAL A 211 -8.94 -18.08 3.10
C VAL A 211 -7.42 -17.90 2.99
N VAL A 212 -6.82 -17.23 3.98
CA VAL A 212 -5.37 -17.12 4.16
C VAL A 212 -4.97 -18.13 5.24
N GLY A 213 -4.11 -19.09 4.90
CA GLY A 213 -3.83 -20.24 5.76
C GLY A 213 -4.97 -21.27 5.73
N VAL A 214 -5.27 -21.87 6.88
CA VAL A 214 -6.36 -22.84 7.06
C VAL A 214 -7.31 -22.41 8.18
N VAL A 215 -8.58 -22.76 8.04
CA VAL A 215 -9.61 -22.59 9.10
C VAL A 215 -10.12 -23.92 9.65
N HIS A 216 -9.77 -25.05 9.02
CA HIS A 216 -10.11 -26.37 9.48
C HIS A 216 -8.92 -27.33 9.44
N PRO A 217 -8.88 -28.34 10.34
CA PRO A 217 -9.83 -28.59 11.44
C PRO A 217 -9.72 -27.54 12.56
N TRP A 218 -10.86 -27.07 13.10
CA TRP A 218 -10.91 -25.91 14.01
C TRP A 218 -10.28 -26.20 15.38
N GLU A 219 -10.27 -27.48 15.75
CA GLU A 219 -9.67 -28.03 16.97
C GLU A 219 -8.15 -27.84 16.97
N ARG A 220 -7.56 -27.64 15.79
CA ARG A 220 -6.12 -27.38 15.64
C ARG A 220 -5.78 -25.90 15.69
N ARG A 221 -6.72 -24.98 15.90
CA ARG A 221 -6.35 -23.56 16.04
C ARG A 221 -5.39 -23.38 17.23
N PRO A 222 -4.44 -22.44 17.15
CA PRO A 222 -3.62 -22.11 18.31
C PRO A 222 -4.50 -21.63 19.47
N SER A 223 -4.12 -22.01 20.69
CA SER A 223 -4.74 -21.53 21.94
C SER A 223 -4.41 -20.07 22.21
#